data_AF-A0A7C3QNU9-F1
#
_entry.id   AF-A0A7C3QNU9-F1
#
_cell.length_a   1.000
_cell.length_b   1.000
_cell.length_c   1.000
_cell.angle_alpha   90.00
_cell.angle_beta   90.00
_cell.angle_gamma   90.00
#
_symmetry.space_group_name_H-M   'P 1'
#
loop_
_entity.id
_entity.type
_entity.pdbx_description
1 polymer ?
#
loop_
_entity_poly.entity_id
_entity_poly.type
_entity_poly.pdbx_seq_one_letter_code
_entity_poly.pdbx_strand_id
1 'polypeptide(L)' 'GAAQHVGLGTRLLEEAEKLASANGFRKLAVISAVGTRKYYLDRGFERGENYLVKNI' A
#
# COMPACT_ATOMS: atom_id res chain seq x y z
N GLY A 1 9.96 -7.43 21.39
CA GLY A 1 9.52 -6.07 21.02
C GLY A 1 8.49 -6.17 19.92
N ALA A 2 7.23 -5.85 20.25
CA ALA A 2 6.07 -5.66 19.38
C ALA A 2 5.97 -6.44 18.05
N ALA A 3 5.71 -7.74 18.14
CA ALA A 3 5.13 -8.53 17.05
C ALA A 3 3.60 -8.66 17.21
N GLN A 4 2.89 -7.57 17.51
CA GLN A 4 1.44 -7.62 17.83
C GLN A 4 0.50 -6.95 16.81
N HIS A 5 0.98 -6.56 15.62
CA HIS A 5 0.13 -5.99 14.55
C HIS A 5 0.37 -6.64 13.17
N VAL A 6 0.64 -7.95 13.13
CA VAL A 6 0.72 -8.70 11.86
C VAL A 6 -0.68 -8.74 11.23
N GLY A 7 -1.01 -7.75 10.41
CA GLY A 7 -2.26 -7.74 9.63
C GLY A 7 -3.01 -6.41 9.61
N LEU A 8 -2.82 -5.52 10.58
CA LEU A 8 -3.52 -4.21 10.59
C LEU A 8 -3.15 -3.39 9.36
N GLY A 9 -1.85 -3.30 9.03
CA GLY A 9 -1.40 -2.60 7.83
C GLY A 9 -1.95 -3.20 6.54
N THR A 10 -2.19 -4.51 6.47
CA THR A 10 -2.80 -5.15 5.30
C THR A 10 -4.27 -4.74 5.19
N ARG A 11 -5.03 -4.82 6.29
CA ARG A 11 -6.45 -4.42 6.31
C ARG A 11 -6.64 -2.94 5.96
N LEU A 12 -5.77 -2.07 6.47
CA LEU A 12 -5.81 -0.64 6.13
C LEU A 12 -5.53 -0.38 4.65
N LEU A 13 -4.62 -1.15 4.03
CA LEU A 13 -4.40 -1.06 2.58
C LEU A 13 -5.63 -1.55 1.80
N GLU A 14 -6.23 -2.68 2.17
CA GLU A 14 -7.44 -3.19 1.53
C GLU A 14 -8.61 -2.20 1.62
N GLU A 15 -8.82 -1.56 2.76
CA GLU A 15 -9.84 -0.52 2.91
C GLU A 15 -9.51 0.73 2.09
N ALA A 16 -8.24 1.15 2.04
CA ALA A 16 -7.82 2.26 1.19
C ALA A 16 -8.08 1.98 -0.30
N GLU A 17 -7.84 0.74 -0.76
CA GLU A 17 -8.14 0.30 -2.13
C GLU A 17 -9.64 0.41 -2.41
N LYS A 18 -10.50 -0.14 -1.53
CA LYS A 18 -11.95 -0.05 -1.67
C LYS A 18 -12.45 1.39 -1.73
N LEU A 19 -11.98 2.25 -0.82
CA LEU A 19 -12.36 3.66 -0.78
C LEU A 19 -11.93 4.39 -2.06
N ALA A 20 -10.71 4.16 -2.53
CA ALA A 20 -10.19 4.81 -3.72
C ALA A 20 -10.97 4.37 -4.97
N SER A 21 -11.21 3.08 -5.17
CA SER A 21 -12.00 2.57 -6.30
C SER A 21 -13.46 3.07 -6.23
N ALA A 22 -14.07 3.11 -5.04
CA ALA A 22 -15.42 3.65 -4.85
C ALA A 22 -15.55 5.15 -5.19
N ASN A 23 -14.45 5.90 -5.11
CA ASN A 23 -14.39 7.31 -5.51
C ASN A 23 -13.87 7.51 -6.95
N GLY A 24 -13.72 6.43 -7.74
CA GLY A 24 -13.32 6.50 -9.14
C GLY A 24 -11.81 6.67 -9.38
N PHE A 25 -10.98 6.50 -8.35
CA PHE A 25 -9.53 6.47 -8.52
C PHE A 25 -9.09 5.10 -9.04
N ARG A 26 -8.10 5.12 -9.95
CA ARG A 26 -7.58 3.91 -10.61
C ARG A 26 -6.21 3.46 -10.10
N LYS A 27 -5.66 4.19 -9.12
CA LYS A 27 -4.33 3.93 -8.57
C LYS A 27 -4.21 4.41 -7.13
N LEU A 28 -3.42 3.68 -6.35
CA LEU A 28 -2.86 4.15 -5.09
C LEU A 28 -1.39 4.53 -5.28
N ALA A 29 -0.96 5.56 -4.55
CA ALA A 29 0.42 5.96 -4.44
C ALA A 29 0.80 6.06 -2.96
N VAL A 30 1.87 5.37 -2.56
CA VAL A 30 2.34 5.27 -1.18
C VAL A 30 3.70 5.93 -1.04
N ILE A 31 3.79 6.89 -0.12
CA ILE A 31 5.06 7.39 0.40
C ILE A 31 5.61 6.35 1.37
N SER A 32 6.79 5.81 1.09
CA SER A 32 7.42 4.78 1.93
C SER A 32 8.91 5.06 2.14
N ALA A 33 9.38 4.81 3.36
CA ALA A 33 10.81 4.76 3.65
C ALA A 33 11.45 3.60 2.89
N VAL A 34 12.73 3.74 2.50
CA VAL A 34 13.45 2.74 1.70
C VAL A 34 13.37 1.34 2.32
N GLY A 35 13.53 1.24 3.64
CA GLY A 35 13.50 -0.02 4.39
C GLY A 35 12.13 -0.69 4.47
N THR A 36 11.03 0.02 4.20
CA THR A 36 9.67 -0.53 4.25
C THR A 36 9.12 -0.87 2.87
N ARG A 37 9.84 -0.56 1.78
CA ARG A 37 9.36 -0.80 0.41
C ARG A 37 8.97 -2.26 0.16
N LYS A 38 9.76 -3.22 0.66
CA LYS A 38 9.49 -4.66 0.46
C LYS A 38 8.10 -5.06 0.95
N TYR A 39 7.62 -4.49 2.05
CA TYR A 39 6.27 -4.77 2.57
C TYR A 39 5.17 -4.47 1.54
N TYR A 40 5.28 -3.37 0.80
CA TYR A 40 4.32 -2.97 -0.23
C TYR A 40 4.56 -3.69 -1.57
N LEU A 41 5.82 -3.91 -1.95
CA LEU A 41 6.17 -4.67 -3.16
C LEU A 41 5.59 -6.09 -3.10
N ASP A 42 5.68 -6.75 -1.94
CA ASP A 42 5.11 -8.08 -1.71
C ASP A 42 3.55 -8.08 -1.77
N ARG A 43 2.91 -6.90 -1.89
CA ARG A 43 1.44 -6.69 -1.96
C ARG A 43 0.98 -6.13 -3.32
N GLY A 44 1.83 -6.24 -4.34
CA GLY A 44 1.49 -5.85 -5.72
C GLY A 44 1.66 -4.37 -6.01
N PHE A 45 2.36 -3.62 -5.15
CA PHE A 45 2.85 -2.30 -5.51
C PHE A 45 4.12 -2.41 -6.35
N GLU A 46 4.32 -1.45 -7.22
CA GLU A 46 5.48 -1.30 -8.09
C GLU A 46 6.21 0.01 -7.81
N ARG A 47 7.46 0.11 -8.25
CA ARG A 47 8.24 1.35 -8.11
C ARG A 47 7.82 2.35 -9.20
N GLY A 48 7.18 3.43 -8.79
CA GLY A 48 7.11 4.66 -9.57
C GLY A 48 8.35 5.52 -9.35
N GLU A 49 8.40 6.67 -10.03
CA GLU A 49 9.51 7.62 -9.95
C GLU A 49 9.74 8.13 -8.52
N ASN A 50 8.65 8.52 -7.82
CA ASN A 50 8.71 9.12 -6.49
C ASN A 50 7.94 8.32 -5.41
N TYR A 51 7.13 7.34 -5.81
CA TYR A 51 6.20 6.63 -4.93
C TYR A 51 6.16 5.13 -5.27
N LEU A 52 5.65 4.32 -4.34
CA LEU A 52 5.16 2.99 -4.69
C LEU A 52 3.74 3.09 -5.20
N VAL A 53 3.43 2.47 -6.33
CA VAL A 53 2.14 2.60 -7.01
C VAL A 53 1.49 1.25 -7.24
N LYS A 54 0.18 1.18 -7.13
CA LYS A 54 -0.62 -0.02 -7.45
C LYS A 54 -1.87 0.44 -8.20
N ASN A 55 -2.18 -0.21 -9.32
CA ASN A 55 -3.44 0.01 -10.02
C ASN A 55 -4.54 -0.78 -9.29
N ILE A 56 -5.70 -0.14 -9.10
CA ILE A 56 -6.85 -0.62 -8.32
C ILE A 56 -8.17 -0.29 -9.03
#